data_AF-A0A3D2TED8-F1
#
_entry.id   AF-A0A3D2TED8-F1
#
_cell.length_a   1.000
_cell.length_b   1.000
_cell.length_c   1.000
_cell.angle_alpha   90.00
_cell.angle_beta   90.00
_cell.angle_gamma   90.00
#
_symmetry.space_group_name_H-M   'P 1'
#
loop_
_entity.id
_entity.type
_entity.pdbx_description
1 polymer ?
#
loop_
_entity_poly.entity_id
_entity_poly.type
_entity_poly.pdbx_seq_one_letter_code
_entity_poly.pdbx_strand_id
1 'polypeptide(L)'
;GGGNSQMHFEWSRTLTEMKVIDILPLHGLKGIPDGKLIVPGKPDRSVLLKRVATRGAGQMPIIATYQIDEEAVDVIRQWILNMPARDE
;
A
#
# COMPACT_ATOMS: atom_id res chain seq x y z
N GLY A 1 3.98 7.13 10.74
CA GLY A 1 3.05 8.20 11.17
C GLY A 1 3.19 9.37 10.21
N GLY A 2 2.10 9.94 9.70
CA GLY A 2 2.03 10.69 8.42
C GLY A 2 3.03 11.82 8.14
N GLY A 3 3.69 12.42 9.15
CA GLY A 3 4.62 13.53 8.94
C GLY A 3 5.92 13.17 8.19
N ASN A 4 6.29 11.88 8.12
CA ASN A 4 7.49 11.43 7.40
C ASN A 4 7.19 10.49 6.22
N SER A 5 5.94 10.44 5.76
CA SER A 5 5.60 9.68 4.56
C SER A 5 6.32 10.26 3.36
N GLN A 6 6.93 9.40 2.54
CA GLN A 6 7.48 9.77 1.24
C GLN A 6 6.49 9.47 0.10
N MET A 7 5.33 8.90 0.40
CA MET A 7 4.30 8.55 -0.58
C MET A 7 3.47 9.77 -0.94
N HIS A 8 3.17 9.91 -2.23
CA HIS A 8 2.31 10.94 -2.80
C HIS A 8 1.11 10.25 -3.47
N PHE A 9 -0.11 10.74 -3.22
CA PHE A 9 -1.38 10.18 -3.73
C PHE A 9 -2.26 11.26 -4.37
N GLU A 10 -1.70 12.43 -4.65
CA GLU A 10 -2.35 13.51 -5.37
C GLU A 10 -2.61 13.07 -6.81
N TRP A 11 -3.84 13.28 -7.30
CA TRP A 11 -4.26 12.83 -8.63
C TRP A 11 -3.44 13.42 -9.79
N SER A 12 -2.77 14.55 -9.57
CA SER A 12 -1.95 15.24 -10.56
C SER A 12 -0.53 14.67 -10.70
N ARG A 13 -0.13 13.70 -9.86
CA ARG A 13 1.19 13.08 -9.89
C ARG A 13 1.20 11.88 -10.83
N THR A 14 2.30 11.70 -11.55
CA THR A 14 2.58 10.45 -12.26
C THR A 14 2.91 9.32 -11.28
N LEU A 15 2.74 8.07 -11.72
CA LEU A 15 3.00 6.89 -10.88
C LEU A 15 4.44 6.83 -10.34
N THR A 16 5.40 7.33 -11.11
CA THR A 16 6.81 7.44 -10.69
C THR A 16 6.98 8.48 -9.58
N GLU A 17 6.33 9.63 -9.69
CA GLU A 17 6.39 10.69 -8.67
C GLU A 17 5.68 10.30 -7.37
N MET A 18 4.73 9.35 -7.45
CA MET A 18 4.01 8.85 -6.28
C MET A 18 4.93 8.15 -5.26
N LYS A 19 6.10 7.65 -5.68
CA LYS A 19 7.09 6.95 -4.84
C LYS A 19 6.51 5.76 -4.06
N VAL A 20 5.66 4.97 -4.71
CA VAL A 20 4.97 3.82 -4.10
C VAL A 20 5.26 2.49 -4.79
N ILE A 21 5.59 2.49 -6.08
CA ILE A 21 5.81 1.26 -6.85
C ILE A 21 7.21 0.70 -6.60
N ASP A 22 7.28 -0.56 -6.15
CA ASP A 22 8.51 -1.31 -5.87
C ASP A 22 9.48 -0.67 -4.86
N ILE A 23 8.98 0.28 -4.07
CA ILE A 23 9.73 0.99 -3.03
C ILE A 23 9.77 0.18 -1.74
N LEU A 24 10.94 0.14 -1.08
CA LEU A 24 11.08 -0.47 0.24
C LEU A 24 10.33 0.38 1.30
N PRO A 25 9.38 -0.19 2.05
CA PRO A 25 8.63 0.56 3.05
C PRO A 25 9.50 1.02 4.22
N LEU A 26 9.44 2.32 4.53
CA LEU A 26 10.17 2.93 5.67
C LEU A 26 9.74 2.35 7.03
N HIS A 27 8.46 2.00 7.19
CA HIS A 27 7.87 1.54 8.46
C HIS A 27 7.74 0.00 8.55
N GLY A 28 8.66 -0.70 7.88
CA GLY A 28 8.74 -2.17 7.90
C GLY A 28 7.70 -2.90 7.03
N LEU A 29 7.93 -4.21 6.87
CA LEU A 29 7.26 -5.08 5.90
C LEU A 29 5.99 -5.76 6.40
N LYS A 30 5.63 -5.63 7.68
CA LYS A 30 4.42 -6.25 8.26
C LYS A 30 4.33 -7.76 8.02
N GLY A 31 5.48 -8.44 8.07
CA GLY A 31 5.58 -9.90 7.90
C GLY A 31 5.53 -10.37 6.45
N ILE A 32 5.58 -9.47 5.47
CA ILE A 32 5.64 -9.81 4.04
C ILE A 32 7.12 -9.99 3.63
N PRO A 33 7.58 -11.21 3.30
CA PRO A 33 8.93 -11.43 2.81
C PRO A 33 9.15 -10.70 1.48
N ASP A 34 10.26 -9.96 1.37
CA ASP A 34 10.61 -9.16 0.18
C ASP A 34 9.46 -8.28 -0.34
N GLY A 35 8.62 -7.79 0.58
CA GLY A 35 7.50 -6.92 0.27
C GLY A 35 7.95 -5.52 -0.17
N LYS A 36 7.14 -4.87 -0.99
CA LYS A 36 7.29 -3.46 -1.35
C LYS A 36 6.04 -2.68 -0.95
N LEU A 37 6.07 -1.36 -1.04
CA LEU A 37 4.89 -0.53 -0.76
C LEU A 37 3.71 -0.96 -1.62
N ILE A 38 3.89 -0.99 -2.94
CA ILE A 38 2.99 -1.61 -3.92
C ILE A 38 3.85 -2.44 -4.89
N VAL A 39 3.45 -3.69 -5.13
CA VAL A 39 4.02 -4.57 -6.15
C VAL A 39 2.94 -4.80 -7.21
N PRO A 40 3.09 -4.27 -8.43
CA PRO A 40 2.14 -4.46 -9.51
C PRO A 40 1.81 -5.94 -9.75
N GLY A 41 0.53 -6.27 -9.85
CA GLY A 41 0.04 -7.64 -10.05
C GLY A 41 0.20 -8.58 -8.85
N LYS A 42 0.80 -8.14 -7.74
CA LYS A 42 1.04 -8.99 -6.55
C LYS A 42 0.50 -8.33 -5.28
N PRO A 43 -0.82 -8.34 -5.05
CA PRO A 43 -1.45 -7.76 -3.86
C PRO A 43 -0.87 -8.27 -2.55
N ASP A 44 -0.62 -9.58 -2.44
CA ASP A 44 -0.10 -10.20 -1.21
C ASP A 44 1.35 -9.81 -0.88
N ARG A 45 2.08 -9.25 -1.86
CA ARG A 45 3.42 -8.68 -1.67
C ARG A 45 3.43 -7.17 -1.41
N SER A 46 2.25 -6.55 -1.39
CA SER A 46 2.07 -5.10 -1.25
C SER A 46 1.75 -4.72 0.20
N VAL A 47 2.68 -4.02 0.85
CA VAL A 47 2.56 -3.61 2.25
C VAL A 47 1.43 -2.60 2.46
N LEU A 48 1.10 -1.79 1.46
CA LEU A 48 -0.03 -0.85 1.53
C LEU A 48 -1.35 -1.60 1.80
N LEU A 49 -1.63 -2.67 1.05
CA LEU A 49 -2.84 -3.47 1.19
C LEU A 49 -2.93 -4.08 2.60
N LYS A 50 -1.81 -4.63 3.10
CA LYS A 50 -1.76 -5.18 4.46
C LYS A 50 -2.09 -4.13 5.52
N ARG A 51 -1.64 -2.88 5.36
CA ARG A 51 -1.90 -1.80 6.32
C ARG A 51 -3.36 -1.37 6.35
N VAL A 52 -4.01 -1.25 5.20
CA VAL A 52 -5.44 -0.87 5.13
C VAL A 52 -6.36 -1.98 5.65
N ALA A 53 -5.94 -3.25 5.48
CA ALA A 53 -6.61 -4.44 5.99
C ALA A 53 -6.20 -4.84 7.43
N THR A 54 -5.55 -3.96 8.19
CA THR A 54 -5.15 -4.22 9.58
C THR A 54 -5.78 -3.20 10.50
N ARG A 55 -6.20 -3.63 11.70
CA ARG A 55 -6.51 -2.73 12.82
C ARG A 55 -5.54 -2.96 13.98
N GLY A 56 -5.11 -1.88 14.63
CA GLY A 56 -4.05 -1.89 15.64
C GLY A 56 -2.67 -1.49 15.11
N ALA A 57 -1.61 -2.19 15.52
CA ALA A 57 -0.22 -1.74 15.36
C ALA A 57 0.22 -1.55 13.89
N GLY A 58 0.33 -0.28 13.47
CA GLY A 58 0.70 0.12 12.11
C GLY A 58 -0.39 -0.10 11.07
N GLN A 59 -1.65 0.01 11.49
CA GLN A 59 -2.81 0.17 10.63
C GLN A 59 -2.74 1.44 9.76
N MET A 60 -3.53 1.44 8.69
CA MET A 60 -3.97 2.66 7.99
C MET A 60 -5.50 2.66 7.87
N PRO A 61 -6.17 3.80 8.13
CA PRO A 61 -5.63 5.04 8.71
C PRO A 61 -5.12 4.83 10.15
N ILE A 62 -4.12 5.62 10.58
CA ILE A 62 -3.44 5.42 11.88
C ILE A 62 -4.42 5.59 13.05
N ILE A 63 -5.39 6.48 12.91
CA ILE A 63 -6.44 6.77 13.91
C ILE A 63 -7.82 6.76 13.26
N ALA A 64 -8.87 6.89 14.09
CA ALA A 64 -10.26 7.08 13.68
C ALA A 64 -10.95 5.91 12.97
N THR A 65 -10.28 4.77 12.77
CA THR A 65 -10.91 3.55 12.26
C THR A 65 -10.71 2.39 13.23
N TYR A 66 -11.79 1.65 13.49
CA TYR A 66 -11.81 0.49 14.40
C TYR A 66 -12.28 -0.80 13.73
N GLN A 67 -12.94 -0.69 12.57
CA GLN A 67 -13.40 -1.82 11.76
C GLN A 67 -12.74 -1.78 10.39
N ILE A 68 -12.47 -2.96 9.83
CA ILE A 68 -11.97 -3.09 8.46
C ILE A 68 -13.14 -2.82 7.50
N ASP A 69 -12.90 -1.94 6.54
CA ASP A 69 -13.79 -1.75 5.40
C ASP A 69 -13.39 -2.77 4.33
N GLU A 70 -14.06 -3.92 4.31
CA GLU A 70 -13.73 -5.03 3.43
C GLU A 70 -13.93 -4.68 1.95
N GLU A 71 -14.94 -3.86 1.63
CA GLU A 71 -15.21 -3.42 0.27
C GLU A 71 -14.08 -2.51 -0.24
N ALA A 72 -13.67 -1.52 0.56
CA ALA A 72 -12.55 -0.66 0.21
C ALA A 72 -11.23 -1.43 0.09
N VAL A 73 -11.00 -2.41 0.96
CA VAL A 73 -9.83 -3.30 0.87
C VAL A 73 -9.86 -4.10 -0.44
N ASP A 74 -11.02 -4.61 -0.85
CA ASP A 74 -11.12 -5.37 -2.09
C ASP A 74 -10.91 -4.49 -3.33
N VAL A 75 -11.45 -3.27 -3.34
CA VAL A 75 -11.16 -2.29 -4.40
C VAL A 75 -9.66 -2.07 -4.58
N ILE A 76 -8.92 -1.87 -3.48
CA ILE A 76 -7.47 -1.68 -3.53
C ILE A 76 -6.76 -2.97 -3.97
N ARG A 77 -7.21 -4.14 -3.51
CA ARG A 77 -6.68 -5.43 -3.96
C ARG A 77 -6.82 -5.59 -5.47
N GLN A 78 -8.03 -5.38 -6.01
CA GLN A 78 -8.31 -5.51 -7.44
C GLN A 78 -7.50 -4.48 -8.25
N TRP A 79 -7.36 -3.26 -7.76
CA TRP A 79 -6.52 -2.25 -8.42
C TRP A 79 -5.06 -2.69 -8.52
N ILE A 80 -4.45 -3.20 -7.43
CA ILE A 80 -3.06 -3.70 -7.45
C ILE A 80 -2.94 -4.92 -8.37
N LEU A 81 -3.91 -5.84 -8.32
CA LEU A 81 -3.93 -7.06 -9.12
C LEU A 81 -3.94 -6.76 -10.63
N ASN A 82 -4.69 -5.74 -11.04
CA ASN A 82 -4.84 -5.35 -12.45
C ASN A 82 -3.79 -4.34 -12.93
N MET A 83 -2.79 -4.00 -12.11
CA MET A 83 -1.69 -3.17 -12.59
C MET A 83 -0.84 -3.93 -13.61
N PRO A 84 -0.35 -3.26 -14.66
CA PRO A 84 0.63 -3.86 -15.55
C PRO A 84 1.89 -4.21 -14.76
N ALA A 85 2.38 -5.44 -14.95
CA ALA A 85 3.72 -5.77 -14.50
C ALA A 85 4.70 -4.80 -15.17
N ARG A 86 5.72 -4.36 -14.42
CA ARG A 86 6.79 -3.59 -15.03
C ARG A 86 7.58 -4.54 -15.92
N ASP A 87 7.71 -4.22 -17.20
CA ASP A 87 8.66 -4.90 -18.07
C ASP A 87 10.07 -4.75 -17.45
N GLU A 88 10.79 -5.86 -17.34
CA GLU A 88 12.15 -5.93 -16.76
C GLU A 88 13.17 -5.08 -17.54
#